data_AF-A0A925TAS9-F1
#
_entry.id   AF-A0A925TAS9-F1
#
_cell.length_a   1.000
_cell.length_b   1.000
_cell.length_c   1.000
_cell.angle_alpha   90.00
_cell.angle_beta   90.00
_cell.angle_gamma   90.00
#
_symmetry.space_group_name_H-M   'P 1'
#
loop_
_entity.id
_entity.type
_entity.pdbx_description
1 polymer ?
#
loop_
_entity_poly.entity_id
_entity_poly.type
_entity_poly.pdbx_seq_one_letter_code
_entity_poly.pdbx_strand_id
1 'polypeptide(L)'
;MFKLLISIMIGSFLMAAEVSSQQTAILSSGGVASALQLPVDKDATQETVRLYNNLKRALKKGTIIGHQDDLAYGVGWRDVPGKSDVKELTGDYPGLYGWELGNIEHDSANNIDGVPFAKMRAYIKEGYRRGGVITISWHADHPVTRGSAWDTTSGAVKEILPGGSRHALYNSWLDKVAAFLASLKGDRNEAIPILFRPYHELAGSWFWWGSKQCSEADFKAIFQYTVKYMRDVRHLHNLLYVFNTNEFSS
;
A
#
# COMPACT_ATOMS: atom_id res chain seq x y z
N MET A 1 24.48 -46.82 -2.59
CA MET A 1 23.26 -47.34 -3.25
C MET A 1 22.06 -46.85 -2.45
N PHE A 2 21.45 -45.75 -2.86
CA PHE A 2 20.04 -45.38 -2.68
C PHE A 2 19.86 -44.02 -3.38
N LYS A 3 19.38 -44.07 -4.61
CA LYS A 3 18.86 -42.92 -5.36
C LYS A 3 17.45 -42.68 -4.84
N LEU A 4 17.10 -41.44 -4.50
CA LEU A 4 15.70 -41.03 -4.43
C LEU A 4 15.51 -39.86 -5.39
N LEU A 5 14.93 -40.19 -6.55
CA LEU A 5 14.33 -39.23 -7.47
C LEU A 5 13.04 -38.71 -6.83
N ILE A 6 12.82 -37.40 -6.86
CA ILE A 6 11.47 -36.84 -6.90
C ILE A 6 11.38 -35.97 -8.15
N SER A 7 10.48 -36.41 -9.02
CA SER A 7 10.24 -35.92 -10.37
C SER A 7 9.44 -34.62 -10.33
N ILE A 8 9.85 -33.70 -11.18
CA ILE A 8 9.09 -32.52 -11.61
C ILE A 8 7.90 -33.02 -12.44
N MET A 9 6.68 -32.57 -12.12
CA MET A 9 5.51 -32.70 -12.99
C MET A 9 5.04 -31.31 -13.37
N ILE A 10 5.44 -30.90 -14.57
CA ILE A 10 4.85 -29.81 -15.34
C ILE A 10 3.56 -30.35 -15.94
N GLY A 11 2.41 -29.85 -15.49
CA GLY A 11 1.10 -30.17 -16.04
C GLY A 11 0.54 -28.95 -16.76
N SER A 12 0.89 -28.80 -18.03
CA SER A 12 0.25 -27.85 -18.95
C SER A 12 -1.07 -28.45 -19.43
N PHE A 13 -2.21 -28.00 -18.90
CA PHE A 13 -3.52 -28.33 -19.45
C PHE A 13 -3.95 -27.22 -20.42
N LEU A 14 -3.75 -27.46 -21.72
CA LEU A 14 -4.52 -26.81 -22.77
C LEU A 14 -5.87 -27.54 -22.85
N MET A 15 -6.96 -26.84 -22.60
CA MET A 15 -8.29 -27.33 -22.96
C MET A 15 -8.96 -26.29 -23.85
N ALA A 16 -9.01 -26.59 -25.16
CA ALA A 16 -9.93 -25.95 -26.07
C ALA A 16 -11.33 -26.48 -25.78
N ALA A 17 -12.31 -25.59 -25.63
CA ALA A 17 -13.71 -25.96 -25.51
C ALA A 17 -14.49 -25.29 -26.65
N GLU A 18 -14.97 -26.12 -27.57
CA GLU A 18 -16.03 -25.78 -28.52
C GLU A 18 -17.32 -25.47 -27.77
N VAL A 19 -18.03 -24.44 -28.22
CA VAL A 19 -19.35 -24.08 -27.69
C VAL A 19 -20.41 -24.89 -28.46
N SER A 20 -21.04 -25.83 -27.76
CA SER A 20 -22.26 -26.50 -28.20
C SER A 20 -23.36 -26.29 -27.16
N SER A 21 -24.53 -25.88 -27.64
CA SER A 21 -25.71 -25.52 -26.86
C SER A 21 -26.55 -26.74 -26.49
N GLN A 22 -26.88 -26.92 -25.21
CA GLN A 22 -28.24 -27.02 -24.64
C GLN A 22 -28.30 -27.75 -23.27
N GLN A 23 -29.04 -27.10 -22.37
CA GLN A 23 -29.90 -27.60 -21.27
C GLN A 23 -29.35 -28.24 -19.97
N THR A 24 -29.49 -27.41 -18.92
CA THR A 24 -30.05 -27.68 -17.58
C THR A 24 -29.64 -28.95 -16.83
N ALA A 25 -28.75 -28.75 -15.85
CA ALA A 25 -28.83 -29.43 -14.55
C ALA A 25 -28.72 -28.36 -13.45
N ILE A 26 -29.81 -28.15 -12.72
CA ILE A 26 -29.82 -27.35 -11.49
C ILE A 26 -29.17 -28.21 -10.42
N LEU A 27 -27.89 -27.94 -10.13
CA LEU A 27 -27.25 -28.38 -8.90
C LEU A 27 -27.31 -27.24 -7.90
N SER A 28 -28.30 -27.29 -7.02
CA SER A 28 -28.37 -26.48 -5.81
C SER A 28 -27.34 -26.99 -4.80
N SER A 29 -26.09 -26.50 -4.89
CA SER A 29 -25.19 -26.49 -3.74
C SER A 29 -25.40 -25.19 -2.99
N GLY A 30 -26.32 -25.24 -2.02
CA GLY A 30 -26.57 -24.19 -1.05
C GLY A 30 -25.37 -24.00 -0.13
N GLY A 31 -24.32 -23.38 -0.64
CA GLY A 31 -23.39 -22.59 0.15
C GLY A 31 -23.58 -21.16 -0.32
N VAL A 32 -24.20 -20.30 0.49
CA VAL A 32 -24.19 -18.87 0.21
C VAL A 32 -22.72 -18.45 0.26
N ALA A 33 -22.08 -18.35 -0.91
CA ALA A 33 -20.79 -17.67 -1.00
C ALA A 33 -21.03 -16.28 -0.44
N SER A 34 -20.52 -16.01 0.76
CA SER A 34 -20.68 -14.70 1.40
C SER A 34 -20.26 -13.65 0.41
N ALA A 35 -21.17 -12.74 0.07
CA ALA A 35 -20.87 -11.61 -0.81
C ALA A 35 -19.62 -10.89 -0.30
N LEU A 36 -18.68 -10.59 -1.21
CA LEU A 36 -17.48 -9.84 -0.85
C LEU A 36 -17.89 -8.48 -0.31
N GLN A 37 -17.34 -8.11 0.85
CA GLN A 37 -17.57 -6.77 1.40
C GLN A 37 -16.73 -5.75 0.64
N LEU A 38 -17.32 -4.62 0.28
CA LEU A 38 -16.61 -3.52 -0.37
C LEU A 38 -15.85 -2.67 0.67
N PRO A 39 -14.68 -2.11 0.31
CA PRO A 39 -14.01 -1.09 1.10
C PRO A 39 -14.75 0.26 1.03
N VAL A 40 -14.17 1.31 1.63
CA VAL A 40 -14.73 2.68 1.61
C VAL A 40 -14.92 3.24 0.19
N ASP A 41 -14.10 2.77 -0.74
CA ASP A 41 -14.29 3.00 -2.16
C ASP A 41 -15.17 1.90 -2.76
N LYS A 42 -16.35 2.27 -3.24
CA LYS A 42 -17.32 1.34 -3.83
C LYS A 42 -16.92 0.92 -5.24
N ASP A 43 -16.06 1.69 -5.89
CA ASP A 43 -15.55 1.44 -7.24
C ASP A 43 -14.17 0.75 -7.19
N ALA A 44 -13.75 0.28 -6.01
CA ALA A 44 -12.47 -0.39 -5.82
C ALA A 44 -12.27 -1.55 -6.81
N THR A 45 -11.05 -1.71 -7.32
CA THR A 45 -10.72 -2.77 -8.26
C THR A 45 -10.98 -4.16 -7.66
N GLN A 46 -11.19 -5.16 -8.51
CA GLN A 46 -11.44 -6.52 -8.05
C GLN A 46 -10.29 -7.05 -7.18
N GLU A 47 -9.05 -6.75 -7.52
CA GLU A 47 -7.86 -7.10 -6.75
C GLU A 47 -7.88 -6.45 -5.36
N THR A 48 -8.29 -5.17 -5.27
CA THR A 48 -8.39 -4.44 -4.00
C THR A 48 -9.52 -4.95 -3.13
N VAL A 49 -10.68 -5.26 -3.70
CA VAL A 49 -11.79 -5.93 -2.98
C VAL A 49 -11.34 -7.31 -2.48
N ARG A 50 -10.60 -8.08 -3.29
CA ARG A 50 -10.05 -9.38 -2.86
C ARG A 50 -9.06 -9.24 -1.72
N LEU A 51 -8.12 -8.29 -1.80
CA LEU A 51 -7.17 -8.00 -0.71
C LEU A 51 -7.92 -7.65 0.58
N TYR A 52 -8.88 -6.72 0.53
CA TYR A 52 -9.66 -6.29 1.68
C TYR A 52 -10.33 -7.47 2.41
N ASN A 53 -10.96 -8.37 1.65
CA ASN A 53 -11.61 -9.56 2.22
C ASN A 53 -10.61 -10.63 2.66
N ASN A 54 -9.47 -10.77 1.97
CA ASN A 54 -8.39 -11.69 2.37
C ASN A 54 -7.77 -11.29 3.70
N LEU A 55 -7.52 -10.00 3.93
CA LEU A 55 -6.99 -9.50 5.20
C LEU A 55 -7.92 -9.84 6.36
N LYS A 56 -9.24 -9.66 6.19
CA LYS A 56 -10.23 -10.07 7.21
C LYS A 56 -10.24 -11.56 7.49
N ARG A 57 -10.05 -12.39 6.46
CA ARG A 57 -9.92 -13.85 6.63
C ARG A 57 -8.60 -14.23 7.33
N ALA A 58 -7.51 -13.53 7.02
CA ALA A 58 -6.20 -13.77 7.60
C ALA A 58 -6.19 -13.56 9.12
N LEU A 59 -6.97 -12.61 9.64
CA LEU A 59 -7.13 -12.38 11.09
C LEU A 59 -7.50 -13.63 11.89
N LYS A 60 -8.15 -14.62 11.27
CA LYS A 60 -8.55 -15.89 11.91
C LYS A 60 -7.48 -16.98 11.84
N LYS A 61 -6.41 -16.76 11.07
CA LYS A 61 -5.37 -17.76 10.78
C LYS A 61 -4.02 -17.40 11.41
N GLY A 62 -3.74 -16.11 11.58
CA GLY A 62 -2.50 -15.63 12.17
C GLY A 62 -2.17 -14.22 11.73
N THR A 63 -0.93 -13.83 12.00
CA THR A 63 -0.39 -12.50 11.70
C THR A 63 0.50 -12.57 10.46
N ILE A 64 0.34 -11.61 9.55
CA ILE A 64 1.25 -11.43 8.42
C ILE A 64 2.47 -10.66 8.93
N ILE A 65 3.66 -11.24 8.79
CA ILE A 65 4.91 -10.55 9.10
C ILE A 65 5.24 -9.59 7.96
N GLY A 66 5.51 -8.34 8.31
CA GLY A 66 5.86 -7.28 7.37
C GLY A 66 7.25 -6.70 7.63
N HIS A 67 7.88 -6.21 6.56
CA HIS A 67 9.17 -5.52 6.65
C HIS A 67 9.21 -4.31 5.70
N GLN A 68 9.73 -3.20 6.20
CA GLN A 68 9.88 -1.94 5.45
C GLN A 68 11.16 -2.01 4.62
N ASP A 69 11.08 -1.61 3.35
CA ASP A 69 12.22 -1.50 2.42
C ASP A 69 13.01 -2.81 2.20
N ASP A 70 12.39 -3.96 2.49
CA ASP A 70 12.99 -5.31 2.54
C ASP A 70 13.85 -5.69 1.32
N LEU A 71 13.45 -5.24 0.12
CA LEU A 71 14.14 -5.56 -1.13
C LEU A 71 15.15 -4.48 -1.55
N ALA A 72 15.14 -3.32 -0.90
CA ALA A 72 16.01 -2.21 -1.26
C ALA A 72 17.37 -2.28 -0.58
N TYR A 73 17.42 -2.66 0.69
CA TYR A 73 18.64 -2.81 1.47
C TYR A 73 18.41 -3.61 2.75
N GLY A 74 19.52 -3.99 3.38
CA GLY A 74 19.54 -4.62 4.69
C GLY A 74 20.91 -4.41 5.35
N VAL A 75 21.23 -5.17 6.38
CA VAL A 75 22.50 -5.00 7.10
C VAL A 75 23.67 -5.41 6.21
N GLY A 76 24.50 -4.43 5.81
CA GLY A 76 25.71 -4.66 5.03
C GLY A 76 25.49 -4.85 3.51
N TRP A 77 24.29 -4.58 2.99
CA TRP A 77 24.04 -4.61 1.55
C TRP A 77 22.98 -3.58 1.14
N ARG A 78 23.04 -3.15 -0.12
CA ARG A 78 22.07 -2.25 -0.73
C ARG A 78 21.94 -2.61 -2.20
N ASP A 79 20.70 -2.57 -2.71
CA ASP A 79 20.41 -2.68 -4.14
C ASP A 79 20.89 -3.99 -4.78
N VAL A 80 20.80 -5.09 -4.04
CA VAL A 80 21.16 -6.42 -4.53
C VAL A 80 19.88 -7.15 -4.95
N PRO A 81 19.71 -7.50 -6.24
CA PRO A 81 18.48 -8.12 -6.73
C PRO A 81 18.07 -9.37 -5.94
N GLY A 82 16.83 -9.38 -5.46
CA GLY A 82 16.23 -10.51 -4.75
C GLY A 82 16.74 -10.74 -3.32
N LYS A 83 17.63 -9.89 -2.80
CA LYS A 83 18.12 -9.98 -1.42
C LYS A 83 17.09 -9.42 -0.43
N SER A 84 17.05 -10.01 0.76
CA SER A 84 16.13 -9.68 1.86
C SER A 84 16.70 -10.31 3.14
N ASP A 85 16.88 -9.50 4.19
CA ASP A 85 17.36 -10.00 5.49
C ASP A 85 16.36 -11.00 6.09
N VAL A 86 15.05 -10.75 5.91
CA VAL A 86 13.99 -11.66 6.36
C VAL A 86 14.12 -13.01 5.69
N LYS A 87 14.33 -13.05 4.38
CA LYS A 87 14.50 -14.30 3.64
C LYS A 87 15.77 -15.05 4.00
N GLU A 88 16.88 -14.35 4.16
CA GLU A 88 18.15 -14.98 4.53
C GLU A 88 18.06 -15.64 5.91
N LEU A 89 17.32 -15.04 6.85
CA LEU A 89 17.16 -15.57 8.20
C LEU A 89 16.08 -16.66 8.31
N THR A 90 14.97 -16.52 7.59
CA THR A 90 13.78 -17.35 7.80
C THR A 90 13.52 -18.37 6.68
N GLY A 91 14.18 -18.22 5.52
CA GLY A 91 13.96 -19.04 4.34
C GLY A 91 12.84 -18.54 3.41
N ASP A 92 12.08 -17.52 3.79
CA ASP A 92 11.01 -16.93 2.97
C ASP A 92 10.94 -15.40 3.09
N TYR A 93 10.37 -14.74 2.08
CA TYR A 93 10.17 -13.28 2.10
C TYR A 93 9.08 -12.86 3.11
N PRO A 94 9.03 -11.58 3.55
CA PRO A 94 7.90 -11.10 4.34
C PRO A 94 6.60 -11.18 3.53
N GLY A 95 5.49 -11.44 4.22
CA GLY A 95 4.16 -11.48 3.60
C GLY A 95 3.60 -10.07 3.32
N LEU A 96 4.18 -9.04 3.94
CA LEU A 96 3.84 -7.64 3.74
C LEU A 96 5.09 -6.80 3.49
N TYR A 97 5.09 -6.01 2.43
CA TYR A 97 6.20 -5.15 2.02
C TYR A 97 5.82 -3.69 2.24
N GLY A 98 6.54 -3.01 3.12
CA GLY A 98 6.39 -1.59 3.39
C GLY A 98 7.32 -0.73 2.55
N TRP A 99 6.82 0.43 2.10
CA TRP A 99 7.56 1.42 1.32
C TRP A 99 7.22 2.85 1.75
N GLU A 100 8.11 3.80 1.46
CA GLU A 100 8.04 5.18 1.94
C GLU A 100 8.11 6.21 0.81
N LEU A 101 7.23 7.22 0.84
CA LEU A 101 7.11 8.26 -0.19
C LEU A 101 7.76 9.61 0.12
N GLY A 102 8.32 9.83 1.30
CA GLY A 102 8.92 11.12 1.69
C GLY A 102 9.91 11.61 0.63
N ASN A 103 9.94 12.92 0.38
CA ASN A 103 10.58 13.60 -0.75
C ASN A 103 9.89 13.49 -2.12
N ILE A 104 8.85 12.68 -2.30
CA ILE A 104 8.13 12.64 -3.59
C ILE A 104 7.48 13.99 -3.93
N GLU A 105 7.06 14.73 -2.91
CA GLU A 105 6.48 16.06 -3.01
C GLU A 105 7.41 17.10 -3.64
N HIS A 106 8.71 16.82 -3.68
CA HIS A 106 9.77 17.69 -4.19
C HIS A 106 10.31 17.25 -5.56
N ASP A 107 9.64 16.30 -6.23
CA ASP A 107 10.11 15.71 -7.49
C ASP A 107 11.50 15.04 -7.36
N SER A 108 11.86 14.61 -6.15
CA SER A 108 13.10 13.89 -5.90
C SER A 108 13.11 12.54 -6.64
N ALA A 109 14.27 12.14 -7.15
CA ALA A 109 14.44 10.81 -7.73
C ALA A 109 14.41 9.69 -6.66
N ASN A 110 14.72 10.03 -5.41
CA ASN A 110 14.85 9.11 -4.29
C ASN A 110 13.92 9.53 -3.14
N ASN A 111 13.44 8.56 -2.37
CA ASN A 111 12.73 8.85 -1.14
C ASN A 111 13.68 9.37 -0.03
N ILE A 112 13.13 9.63 1.15
CA ILE A 112 13.87 10.15 2.31
C ILE A 112 15.04 9.26 2.77
N ASP A 113 14.99 7.95 2.52
CA ASP A 113 16.03 6.97 2.89
C ASP A 113 17.01 6.66 1.74
N GLY A 114 16.89 7.40 0.64
CA GLY A 114 17.74 7.25 -0.55
C GLY A 114 17.35 6.07 -1.45
N VAL A 115 16.16 5.49 -1.30
CA VAL A 115 15.62 4.47 -2.22
C VAL A 115 15.11 5.16 -3.49
N PRO A 116 15.64 4.84 -4.68
CA PRO A 116 15.16 5.43 -5.92
C PRO A 116 13.71 5.01 -6.21
N PHE A 117 12.81 5.97 -6.47
CA PHE A 117 11.40 5.68 -6.78
C PHE A 117 11.25 4.76 -8.00
N ALA A 118 12.16 4.84 -8.97
CA ALA A 118 12.19 3.92 -10.11
C ALA A 118 12.40 2.47 -9.70
N LYS A 119 13.28 2.21 -8.71
CA LYS A 119 13.55 0.88 -8.18
C LYS A 119 12.44 0.42 -7.24
N MET A 120 11.93 1.33 -6.42
CA MET A 120 10.78 1.07 -5.57
C MET A 120 9.58 0.52 -6.36
N ARG A 121 9.28 1.07 -7.55
CA ARG A 121 8.25 0.50 -8.44
C ARG A 121 8.54 -0.95 -8.83
N ALA A 122 9.79 -1.26 -9.16
CA ALA A 122 10.20 -2.63 -9.51
C ALA A 122 10.07 -3.57 -8.31
N TYR A 123 10.51 -3.15 -7.12
CA TYR A 123 10.40 -3.93 -5.89
C TYR A 123 8.95 -4.18 -5.47
N ILE A 124 8.09 -3.16 -5.55
CA ILE A 124 6.64 -3.30 -5.30
C ILE A 124 6.04 -4.33 -6.25
N LYS A 125 6.37 -4.23 -7.54
CA LYS A 125 5.89 -5.19 -8.55
C LYS A 125 6.38 -6.61 -8.24
N GLU A 126 7.61 -6.75 -7.77
CA GLU A 126 8.19 -8.04 -7.39
C GLU A 126 7.52 -8.66 -6.14
N GLY A 127 7.29 -7.87 -5.10
CA GLY A 127 6.54 -8.29 -3.91
C GLY A 127 5.10 -8.68 -4.24
N TYR A 128 4.41 -7.87 -5.05
CA TYR A 128 3.06 -8.18 -5.54
C TYR A 128 3.02 -9.47 -6.36
N ARG A 129 4.00 -9.69 -7.26
CA ARG A 129 4.11 -10.91 -8.08
C ARG A 129 4.27 -12.18 -7.23
N ARG A 130 4.86 -12.06 -6.03
CA ARG A 130 4.97 -13.16 -5.05
C ARG A 130 3.68 -13.41 -4.25
N GLY A 131 2.67 -12.56 -4.40
CA GLY A 131 1.45 -12.58 -3.60
C GLY A 131 1.56 -11.81 -2.28
N GLY A 132 2.63 -11.01 -2.11
CA GLY A 132 2.80 -10.15 -0.94
C GLY A 132 1.82 -8.98 -0.91
N VAL A 133 1.49 -8.54 0.30
CA VAL A 133 0.69 -7.34 0.54
C VAL A 133 1.58 -6.11 0.46
N ILE A 134 1.14 -5.06 -0.24
CA ILE A 134 1.90 -3.81 -0.34
C ILE A 134 1.28 -2.77 0.60
N THR A 135 2.12 -2.15 1.44
CA THR A 135 1.74 -0.98 2.25
C THR A 135 2.68 0.17 1.97
N ILE A 136 2.16 1.39 1.96
CA ILE A 136 2.95 2.59 1.65
C ILE A 136 2.64 3.70 2.67
N SER A 137 3.67 4.21 3.33
CA SER A 137 3.63 5.40 4.19
C SER A 137 4.14 6.64 3.47
N TRP A 138 3.93 7.80 4.09
CA TRP A 138 4.41 9.07 3.58
C TRP A 138 4.80 10.03 4.71
N HIS A 139 6.10 10.24 4.86
CA HIS A 139 6.73 11.26 5.68
C HIS A 139 6.88 12.55 4.87
N ALA A 140 5.75 13.20 4.58
CA ALA A 140 5.74 14.47 3.86
C ALA A 140 6.44 15.57 4.66
N ASP A 141 7.27 16.36 3.98
CA ASP A 141 7.84 17.57 4.57
C ASP A 141 6.77 18.56 5.05
N HIS A 142 7.16 19.46 5.94
CA HIS A 142 6.26 20.46 6.47
C HIS A 142 5.88 21.50 5.39
N PRO A 143 4.59 21.64 5.04
CA PRO A 143 4.14 22.45 3.89
C PRO A 143 4.25 23.97 4.05
N VAL A 144 4.64 24.46 5.22
CA VAL A 144 4.71 25.90 5.54
C VAL A 144 6.17 26.32 5.71
N THR A 145 6.89 25.64 6.61
CA THR A 145 8.29 25.93 6.92
C THR A 145 9.26 25.33 5.89
N ARG A 146 8.81 24.31 5.15
CA ARG A 146 9.64 23.45 4.28
C ARG A 146 10.71 22.66 5.05
N GLY A 147 10.53 22.49 6.36
CA GLY A 147 11.29 21.54 7.15
C GLY A 147 10.84 20.09 6.90
N SER A 148 11.49 19.14 7.55
CA SER A 148 11.14 17.72 7.40
C SER A 148 9.78 17.39 8.02
N ALA A 149 9.32 16.15 7.88
CA ALA A 149 8.16 15.63 8.61
C ALA A 149 8.24 15.87 10.15
N TRP A 150 9.45 15.95 10.71
CA TRP A 150 9.71 16.19 12.13
C TRP A 150 9.81 17.66 12.54
N ASP A 151 9.67 18.60 11.60
CA ASP A 151 9.44 20.00 11.98
C ASP A 151 8.06 20.10 12.63
N THR A 152 8.04 20.36 13.94
CA THR A 152 6.81 20.36 14.75
C THR A 152 6.15 21.73 14.87
N THR A 153 6.49 22.67 13.98
CA THR A 153 5.81 23.96 13.88
C THR A 153 4.31 23.72 13.66
N SER A 154 3.48 24.33 14.51
CA SER A 154 2.04 24.05 14.55
C SER A 154 1.26 24.81 13.47
N GLY A 155 0.05 24.33 13.16
CA GLY A 155 -0.86 25.00 12.22
C GLY A 155 -0.69 24.61 10.75
N ALA A 156 0.25 23.72 10.44
CA ALA A 156 0.49 23.21 9.09
C ALA A 156 -0.80 22.70 8.40
N VAL A 157 -1.59 21.91 9.13
CA VAL A 157 -2.83 21.28 8.61
C VAL A 157 -3.87 22.32 8.19
N LYS A 158 -4.06 23.36 9.00
CA LYS A 158 -4.99 24.45 8.69
C LYS A 158 -4.61 25.17 7.40
N GLU A 159 -3.32 25.35 7.15
CA GLU A 159 -2.82 26.01 5.93
C GLU A 159 -2.98 25.17 4.67
N ILE A 160 -3.06 23.85 4.77
CA ILE A 160 -3.21 22.95 3.60
C ILE A 160 -4.65 22.51 3.34
N LEU A 161 -5.57 22.70 4.29
CA LEU A 161 -7.00 22.47 4.09
C LEU A 161 -7.61 23.49 3.12
N PRO A 162 -8.78 23.19 2.51
CA PRO A 162 -9.49 24.14 1.66
C PRO A 162 -9.67 25.51 2.33
N GLY A 163 -9.22 26.58 1.67
CA GLY A 163 -9.21 27.94 2.21
C GLY A 163 -7.89 28.36 2.86
N GLY A 164 -6.97 27.43 3.15
CA GLY A 164 -5.64 27.72 3.65
C GLY A 164 -4.66 28.19 2.57
N SER A 165 -3.61 28.93 2.95
CA SER A 165 -2.69 29.57 2.01
C SER A 165 -1.78 28.58 1.25
N ARG A 166 -1.65 27.35 1.75
CA ARG A 166 -0.85 26.26 1.18
C ARG A 166 -1.69 25.15 0.54
N HIS A 167 -3.00 25.35 0.39
CA HIS A 167 -3.88 24.34 -0.19
C HIS A 167 -3.46 23.90 -1.60
N ALA A 168 -3.15 24.85 -2.49
CA ALA A 168 -2.71 24.54 -3.84
C ALA A 168 -1.36 23.80 -3.87
N LEU A 169 -0.44 24.17 -2.97
CA LEU A 169 0.82 23.46 -2.80
C LEU A 169 0.56 22.01 -2.38
N TYR A 170 -0.31 21.81 -1.40
CA TYR A 170 -0.62 20.48 -0.91
C TYR A 170 -1.31 19.60 -1.97
N ASN A 171 -2.20 20.16 -2.79
CA ASN A 171 -2.78 19.44 -3.93
C ASN A 171 -1.71 19.02 -4.93
N SER A 172 -0.70 19.87 -5.19
CA SER A 172 0.43 19.48 -6.05
C SER A 172 1.24 18.31 -5.48
N TRP A 173 1.33 18.19 -4.14
CA TRP A 173 2.00 17.07 -3.49
C TRP A 173 1.16 15.79 -3.56
N LEU A 174 -0.14 15.90 -3.28
CA LEU A 174 -1.10 14.82 -3.51
C LEU A 174 -1.06 14.36 -4.97
N ASP A 175 -0.84 15.27 -5.90
CA ASP A 175 -0.79 14.92 -7.30
C ASP A 175 0.38 14.02 -7.67
N LYS A 176 1.55 14.29 -7.07
CA LYS A 176 2.78 13.50 -7.25
C LYS A 176 2.64 12.13 -6.60
N VAL A 177 2.11 12.08 -5.38
CA VAL A 177 1.79 10.82 -4.70
C VAL A 177 0.82 10.00 -5.54
N ALA A 178 -0.28 10.60 -6.00
CA ALA A 178 -1.28 9.91 -6.80
C ALA A 178 -0.71 9.41 -8.13
N ALA A 179 0.16 10.19 -8.79
CA ALA A 179 0.83 9.76 -10.02
C ALA A 179 1.71 8.53 -9.79
N PHE A 180 2.46 8.49 -8.69
CA PHE A 180 3.26 7.32 -8.33
C PHE A 180 2.38 6.11 -8.03
N LEU A 181 1.35 6.25 -7.19
CA LEU A 181 0.45 5.16 -6.84
C LEU A 181 -0.30 4.61 -8.07
N ALA A 182 -0.70 5.47 -9.01
CA ALA A 182 -1.32 5.07 -10.28
C ALA A 182 -0.39 4.25 -11.17
N SER A 183 0.91 4.52 -11.11
CA SER A 183 1.94 3.85 -11.93
C SER A 183 2.26 2.43 -11.48
N LEU A 184 1.81 2.03 -10.28
CA LEU A 184 2.06 0.70 -9.73
C LEU A 184 1.16 -0.34 -10.38
N LYS A 185 1.71 -1.04 -11.38
CA LYS A 185 1.00 -2.04 -12.18
C LYS A 185 1.63 -3.43 -12.06
N GLY A 186 0.76 -4.43 -12.00
CA GLY A 186 1.13 -5.85 -12.06
C GLY A 186 1.56 -6.30 -13.46
N ASP A 187 1.83 -7.59 -13.61
CA ASP A 187 2.28 -8.17 -14.89
C ASP A 187 1.20 -8.15 -15.98
N ARG A 188 -0.08 -8.08 -15.61
CA ARG A 188 -1.21 -7.96 -16.55
C ARG A 188 -1.68 -6.52 -16.70
N ASN A 189 -0.85 -5.56 -16.30
CA ASN A 189 -1.17 -4.13 -16.26
C ASN A 189 -2.36 -3.78 -15.34
N GLU A 190 -2.72 -4.67 -14.40
CA GLU A 190 -3.71 -4.39 -13.36
C GLU A 190 -3.13 -3.42 -12.31
N ALA A 191 -3.97 -2.61 -11.69
CA ALA A 191 -3.52 -1.76 -10.58
C ALA A 191 -3.18 -2.62 -9.36
N ILE A 192 -2.00 -2.43 -8.79
CA ILE A 192 -1.58 -3.14 -7.57
C ILE A 192 -2.39 -2.61 -6.38
N PRO A 193 -3.07 -3.46 -5.59
CA PRO A 193 -3.72 -3.05 -4.36
C PRO A 193 -2.73 -2.57 -3.31
N ILE A 194 -3.00 -1.41 -2.69
CA ILE A 194 -2.09 -0.76 -1.76
C ILE A 194 -2.81 -0.41 -0.46
N LEU A 195 -2.21 -0.79 0.67
CA LEU A 195 -2.54 -0.23 1.97
C LEU A 195 -1.87 1.16 2.09
N PHE A 196 -2.60 2.23 1.82
CA PHE A 196 -2.07 3.59 1.89
C PHE A 196 -2.26 4.17 3.30
N ARG A 197 -1.15 4.53 3.94
CA ARG A 197 -1.09 4.88 5.37
C ARG A 197 -0.51 6.29 5.59
N PRO A 198 -1.22 7.35 5.17
CA PRO A 198 -0.81 8.73 5.42
C PRO A 198 -1.01 9.11 6.89
N TYR A 199 -0.25 10.09 7.39
CA TYR A 199 -0.41 10.69 8.72
C TYR A 199 -0.39 9.70 9.88
N HIS A 200 0.55 8.76 9.83
CA HIS A 200 0.69 7.74 10.85
C HIS A 200 1.16 8.31 12.19
N GLU A 201 0.95 7.53 13.26
CA GLU A 201 1.40 7.86 14.61
C GLU A 201 0.79 9.17 15.16
N LEU A 202 -0.43 9.48 14.73
CA LEU A 202 -1.08 10.78 14.95
C LEU A 202 -1.28 11.21 16.41
N ALA A 203 -1.33 10.27 17.36
CA ALA A 203 -1.43 10.63 18.78
C ALA A 203 -0.08 11.07 19.37
N GLY A 204 1.03 10.82 18.66
CA GLY A 204 2.36 11.33 18.97
C GLY A 204 2.47 12.82 18.68
N SER A 205 3.62 13.41 19.02
CA SER A 205 3.87 14.85 18.86
C SER A 205 5.19 15.18 18.15
N TRP A 206 5.76 14.20 17.44
CA TRP A 206 7.01 14.29 16.71
C TRP A 206 6.84 14.63 15.22
N PHE A 207 5.61 14.70 14.71
CA PHE A 207 5.31 15.12 13.33
C PHE A 207 4.47 16.40 13.31
N TRP A 208 4.51 17.15 12.21
CA TRP A 208 3.67 18.35 12.04
C TRP A 208 2.15 18.07 12.01
N TRP A 209 1.75 16.82 11.79
CA TRP A 209 0.35 16.37 11.90
C TRP A 209 0.01 15.74 13.26
N GLY A 210 0.95 15.74 14.21
CA GLY A 210 0.78 15.14 15.53
C GLY A 210 -0.23 15.86 16.42
N SER A 211 -0.60 15.23 17.53
CA SER A 211 -1.66 15.65 18.45
C SER A 211 -1.42 17.01 19.11
N LYS A 212 -0.16 17.44 19.24
CA LYS A 212 0.19 18.78 19.77
C LYS A 212 0.20 19.86 18.69
N GLN A 213 0.29 19.48 17.42
CA GLN A 213 0.47 20.38 16.28
C GLN A 213 -0.83 20.57 15.48
N CYS A 214 -1.76 19.62 15.61
CA CYS A 214 -3.00 19.53 14.86
C CYS A 214 -4.18 19.26 15.79
N SER A 215 -5.28 20.00 15.60
CA SER A 215 -6.53 19.71 16.32
C SER A 215 -7.17 18.43 15.80
N GLU A 216 -7.96 17.75 16.64
CA GLU A 216 -8.71 16.55 16.21
C GLU A 216 -9.63 16.83 15.01
N ALA A 217 -10.28 18.00 15.00
CA ALA A 217 -11.16 18.42 13.92
C ALA A 217 -10.38 18.62 12.60
N ASP A 218 -9.23 19.29 12.66
CA ASP A 218 -8.36 19.50 11.50
C ASP A 218 -7.78 18.17 10.99
N PHE A 219 -7.39 17.27 11.89
CA PHE A 219 -6.89 15.95 11.51
C PHE A 219 -7.96 15.14 10.76
N LYS A 220 -9.19 15.10 11.30
CA LYS A 220 -10.33 14.45 10.63
C LYS A 220 -10.58 15.07 9.25
N ALA A 221 -10.52 16.40 9.15
CA ALA A 221 -10.73 17.11 7.90
C ALA A 221 -9.65 16.77 6.87
N ILE A 222 -8.37 16.75 7.25
CA ILE A 222 -7.29 16.49 6.29
C ILE A 222 -7.26 15.02 5.86
N PHE A 223 -7.52 14.08 6.78
CA PHE A 223 -7.63 12.67 6.41
C PHE A 223 -8.77 12.43 5.42
N GLN A 224 -9.96 12.98 5.68
CA GLN A 224 -11.10 12.90 4.77
C GLN A 224 -10.82 13.60 3.43
N TYR A 225 -10.15 14.74 3.46
CA TYR A 225 -9.76 15.47 2.26
C TYR A 225 -8.83 14.62 1.39
N THR A 226 -7.77 14.04 1.97
CA THR A 226 -6.83 13.17 1.26
C THR A 226 -7.52 11.95 0.67
N VAL A 227 -8.43 11.29 1.41
CA VAL A 227 -9.23 10.17 0.88
C VAL A 227 -10.08 10.61 -0.32
N LYS A 228 -10.81 11.72 -0.21
CA LYS A 228 -11.64 12.25 -1.30
C LYS A 228 -10.81 12.69 -2.49
N TYR A 229 -9.66 13.33 -2.28
CA TYR A 229 -8.79 13.75 -3.37
C TYR A 229 -8.25 12.54 -4.14
N MET A 230 -7.73 11.53 -3.44
CA MET A 230 -7.21 10.32 -4.08
C MET A 230 -8.30 9.52 -4.81
N ARG A 231 -9.48 9.36 -4.19
CA ARG A 231 -10.59 8.56 -4.75
C ARG A 231 -11.39 9.32 -5.81
N ASP A 232 -11.86 10.53 -5.50
CA ASP A 232 -12.87 11.25 -6.27
C ASP A 232 -12.24 12.18 -7.32
N VAL A 233 -11.07 12.76 -7.05
CA VAL A 233 -10.37 13.67 -7.99
C VAL A 233 -9.34 12.91 -8.83
N ARG A 234 -8.59 12.00 -8.20
CA ARG A 234 -7.52 11.24 -8.86
C ARG A 234 -7.93 9.85 -9.33
N HIS A 235 -9.15 9.42 -9.03
CA HIS A 235 -9.74 8.15 -9.49
C HIS A 235 -8.87 6.92 -9.18
N LEU A 236 -8.23 6.92 -7.99
CA LEU A 236 -7.44 5.79 -7.53
C LEU A 236 -8.31 4.77 -6.80
N HIS A 237 -8.70 3.73 -7.53
CA HIS A 237 -9.55 2.65 -7.04
C HIS A 237 -8.77 1.44 -6.50
N ASN A 238 -7.45 1.55 -6.39
CA ASN A 238 -6.57 0.50 -5.88
C ASN A 238 -6.10 0.72 -4.43
N LEU A 239 -6.66 1.71 -3.72
CA LEU A 239 -6.22 2.07 -2.36
C LEU A 239 -7.16 1.53 -1.27
N LEU A 240 -6.56 0.99 -0.21
CA LEU A 240 -7.19 0.78 1.09
C LEU A 240 -6.55 1.74 2.08
N TYR A 241 -7.33 2.65 2.65
CA TYR A 241 -6.82 3.67 3.57
C TYR A 241 -6.64 3.10 4.97
N VAL A 242 -5.43 3.23 5.51
CA VAL A 242 -5.05 2.75 6.83
C VAL A 242 -4.90 3.94 7.77
N PHE A 243 -5.70 3.95 8.83
CA PHE A 243 -5.60 4.88 9.94
C PHE A 243 -4.89 4.17 11.10
N ASN A 244 -3.78 4.72 11.60
CA ASN A 244 -3.05 4.15 12.74
C ASN A 244 -2.59 5.23 13.72
N THR A 245 -2.85 4.98 15.00
CA THR A 245 -2.28 5.74 16.12
C THR A 245 -0.89 5.20 16.48
N ASN A 246 -0.21 5.83 17.43
CA ASN A 246 1.10 5.43 17.97
C ASN A 246 1.00 4.64 19.28
N GLU A 247 -0.21 4.30 19.74
CA GLU A 247 -0.42 3.60 21.01
C GLU A 247 -1.02 2.21 20.78
N PHE A 248 -0.37 1.21 21.37
CA PHE A 248 -0.95 -0.11 21.62
C PHE A 248 -1.05 -0.28 23.13
N SER A 249 -2.28 -0.42 23.65
CA SER A 249 -2.47 -1.10 24.93
C SER A 249 -2.38 -2.60 24.65
N SER A 250 -1.21 -3.19 24.89
CA SER A 250 -1.02 -4.65 24.90
C SER A 250 -1.52 -5.24 26.21
#